data_AF-A0A1V4YR82-F1
#
_entry.id   AF-A0A1V4YR82-F1
#
_cell.length_a   1.000
_cell.length_b   1.000
_cell.length_c   1.000
_cell.angle_alpha   90.00
_cell.angle_beta   90.00
_cell.angle_gamma   90.00
#
_symmetry.space_group_name_H-M   'P 1'
#
loop_
_entity.id
_entity.type
_entity.pdbx_description
1 polymer ?
#
loop_
_entity_poly.entity_id
_entity_poly.type
_entity_poly.pdbx_seq_one_letter_code
_entity_poly.pdbx_strand_id
1 'polypeptide(L)'
;MDMGKILENSVKYPVSNWKRLLIFGIIVLIYQFSLEILMRHLNVSPLVLLLIIPFFIAYFLIQGYQLRAIGTTIGGEMEAPKLNNWLEMFVDGLKIFIVGLVYGIVPMIVIFAGLGLLFAGTSSIRIVGAFILLLGAVILLIMTLLMIMGISNMAYHGEIEAALRFGEIKEKIKKIGWLNYIVMLLILGMFSVILTVVSVLISLIPILGLALTCLTIEPYIFLFISRAYALIYLETVEDEPGEPLTEMKNFPGRKTNPN
;
A
#
# COMPACT_ATOMS: atom_id res chain seq x y z
N MET A 1 -1.50 7.74 -20.86
CA MET A 1 -0.53 7.43 -19.79
C MET A 1 0.89 7.78 -20.18
N ASP A 2 1.34 8.93 -19.69
CA ASP A 2 2.73 9.35 -19.75
C ASP A 2 3.51 8.76 -18.57
N MET A 3 4.10 7.57 -18.78
CA MET A 3 4.84 6.84 -17.74
C MET A 3 6.03 7.65 -17.20
N GLY A 4 6.70 8.42 -18.06
CA GLY A 4 7.87 9.23 -17.68
C GLY A 4 7.48 10.33 -16.71
N LYS A 5 6.41 11.07 -17.02
CA LYS A 5 5.86 12.10 -16.14
C LYS A 5 5.39 11.54 -14.80
N ILE A 6 4.72 10.37 -14.79
CA ILE A 6 4.29 9.71 -13.55
C ILE A 6 5.50 9.35 -12.69
N LEU A 7 6.53 8.73 -13.29
CA LEU A 7 7.73 8.32 -12.58
C LEU A 7 8.49 9.53 -12.01
N GLU A 8 8.70 10.57 -12.81
CA GLU A 8 9.40 11.78 -12.39
C GLU A 8 8.70 12.48 -11.21
N ASN A 9 7.38 12.64 -11.31
CA ASN A 9 6.59 13.26 -10.23
C ASN A 9 6.64 12.41 -8.95
N SER A 10 6.56 11.09 -9.10
CA SER A 10 6.59 10.15 -7.98
C SER A 10 7.93 10.14 -7.27
N VAL A 11 9.05 10.21 -8.00
CA VAL A 11 10.41 10.24 -7.41
C VAL A 11 10.66 11.51 -6.59
N LYS A 12 10.11 12.66 -7.02
CA LYS A 12 10.28 13.94 -6.31
C LYS A 12 9.37 14.09 -5.09
N TYR A 13 8.23 13.40 -5.07
CA TYR A 13 7.19 13.59 -4.06
C TYR A 13 7.61 13.30 -2.62
N PRO A 14 8.34 12.22 -2.28
CA PRO A 14 8.69 11.94 -0.89
C PRO A 14 9.63 12.99 -0.26
N VAL A 15 10.52 13.56 -1.08
CA VAL A 15 11.52 14.55 -0.66
C VAL A 15 11.04 15.99 -0.82
N SER A 16 9.79 16.19 -1.27
CA SER A 16 9.19 17.52 -1.35
C SER A 16 9.12 18.17 0.03
N ASN A 17 9.02 17.37 1.10
CA ASN A 17 8.98 17.84 2.47
C ASN A 17 9.68 16.85 3.41
N TRP A 18 10.99 17.02 3.59
CA TRP A 18 11.84 16.19 4.45
C TRP A 18 11.34 16.06 5.89
N LYS A 19 10.73 17.11 6.44
CA LYS A 19 10.17 17.06 7.79
C LYS A 19 9.02 16.06 7.87
N ARG A 20 8.10 16.07 6.90
CA ARG A 20 6.96 15.12 6.86
C ARG A 20 7.43 13.70 6.61
N LEU A 21 8.44 13.51 5.74
CA LEU A 21 9.09 12.23 5.49
C LEU A 21 9.67 11.63 6.78
N LEU A 22 10.46 12.40 7.53
CA LEU A 22 11.08 11.93 8.77
C LEU A 22 10.06 11.62 9.88
N ILE A 23 9.02 12.45 10.02
CA ILE A 23 7.95 12.19 11.01
C ILE A 23 7.21 10.89 10.64
N PHE A 24 6.92 10.66 9.36
CA PHE A 24 6.35 9.40 8.91
C PHE A 24 7.31 8.22 9.18
N GLY A 25 8.61 8.43 8.96
CA GLY A 25 9.67 7.48 9.27
C GLY A 25 9.72 7.06 10.75
N ILE A 26 9.31 7.92 11.69
CA ILE A 26 9.21 7.53 13.11
C ILE A 26 8.14 6.46 13.32
N ILE A 27 7.01 6.54 12.60
CA ILE A 27 5.95 5.52 12.66
C ILE A 27 6.46 4.20 12.09
N VAL A 28 7.16 4.27 10.95
CA VAL A 28 7.81 3.12 10.33
C VAL A 28 8.83 2.47 11.27
N LEU A 29 9.64 3.29 11.96
CA LEU A 29 10.59 2.81 12.94
C LEU A 29 9.89 2.08 14.11
N ILE A 30 8.78 2.62 14.64
CA ILE A 30 8.01 1.95 15.70
C ILE A 30 7.48 0.60 15.21
N TYR A 31 6.95 0.54 13.99
CA TYR A 31 6.46 -0.70 13.36
C TYR A 31 7.59 -1.74 13.26
N GLN A 32 8.72 -1.36 12.66
CA GLN A 32 9.84 -2.28 12.43
C GLN A 32 10.51 -2.73 13.73
N PHE A 33 10.72 -1.79 14.67
CA PHE A 33 11.36 -2.10 15.95
C PHE A 33 10.48 -3.02 16.81
N SER A 34 9.15 -2.80 16.81
CA SER A 34 8.21 -3.69 17.49
C SER A 34 8.27 -5.11 16.91
N LEU A 35 8.34 -5.22 15.58
CA LEU A 35 8.46 -6.51 14.89
C LEU A 35 9.80 -7.20 15.16
N GLU A 36 10.93 -6.48 15.10
CA GLU A 36 12.26 -7.06 15.31
C GLU A 36 12.42 -7.59 16.74
N ILE A 37 12.00 -6.82 17.75
CA ILE A 37 12.08 -7.29 19.14
C ILE A 37 11.18 -8.48 19.35
N LEU A 38 9.94 -8.44 18.81
CA LEU A 38 9.02 -9.56 18.86
C LEU A 38 9.71 -10.82 18.34
N MET A 39 10.12 -10.82 17.07
CA MET A 39 10.71 -11.99 16.42
C MET A 39 11.99 -12.49 17.13
N ARG A 40 12.83 -11.59 17.65
CA ARG A 40 14.09 -11.97 18.32
C ARG A 40 13.88 -12.55 19.72
N HIS A 41 12.84 -12.12 20.45
CA HIS A 41 12.71 -12.42 21.88
C HIS A 41 11.45 -13.21 22.25
N LEU A 42 10.64 -13.66 21.28
CA LEU A 42 9.46 -14.50 21.53
C LEU A 42 9.75 -15.74 22.38
N ASN A 43 10.93 -16.36 22.24
CA ASN A 43 11.32 -17.55 23.00
C ASN A 43 11.89 -17.24 24.40
N VAL A 44 12.14 -15.97 24.71
CA VAL A 44 12.79 -15.53 25.96
C VAL A 44 11.76 -15.13 27.00
N SER A 45 10.73 -14.36 26.62
CA SER A 45 9.72 -13.88 27.56
C SER A 45 8.37 -13.66 26.87
N PRO A 46 7.26 -14.14 27.46
CA PRO A 46 5.92 -13.88 26.93
C PRO A 46 5.52 -12.39 27.02
N LEU A 47 6.18 -11.58 27.86
CA LEU A 47 5.91 -10.14 27.95
C LEU A 47 6.18 -9.41 26.63
N VAL A 48 7.02 -9.97 25.77
CA VAL A 48 7.33 -9.42 24.44
C VAL A 48 6.07 -9.35 23.56
N LEU A 49 5.04 -10.17 23.82
CA LEU A 49 3.75 -10.11 23.12
C LEU A 49 3.04 -8.76 23.28
N LEU A 50 3.36 -7.96 24.31
CA LEU A 50 2.81 -6.61 24.45
C LEU A 50 3.20 -5.68 23.28
N LEU A 51 4.28 -5.98 22.55
CA LEU A 51 4.70 -5.25 21.36
C LEU A 51 3.77 -5.43 20.15
N ILE A 52 2.85 -6.39 20.21
CA ILE A 52 1.79 -6.55 19.21
C ILE A 52 0.93 -5.27 19.11
N ILE A 53 0.71 -4.59 20.24
CA ILE A 53 -0.09 -3.36 20.29
C ILE A 53 0.56 -2.22 19.48
N PRO A 54 1.79 -1.75 19.78
CA PRO A 54 2.45 -0.72 18.99
C PRO A 54 2.71 -1.16 17.55
N PHE A 55 2.95 -2.46 17.29
CA PHE A 55 3.07 -3.00 15.95
C PHE A 55 1.80 -2.75 15.12
N PHE A 56 0.62 -3.15 15.62
CA PHE A 56 -0.63 -2.96 14.88
C PHE A 56 -1.02 -1.48 14.78
N ILE A 57 -0.83 -0.69 15.83
CA ILE A 57 -1.09 0.75 15.79
C ILE A 57 -0.25 1.40 14.69
N ALA A 58 1.06 1.15 14.67
CA ALA A 58 1.95 1.71 13.66
C ALA A 58 1.60 1.19 12.25
N TYR A 59 1.27 -0.09 12.10
CA TYR A 59 0.83 -0.66 10.82
C TYR A 59 -0.40 0.06 10.25
N PHE A 60 -1.46 0.23 11.05
CA PHE A 60 -2.67 0.92 10.58
C PHE A 60 -2.43 2.40 10.31
N LEU A 61 -1.59 3.08 11.11
CA LEU A 61 -1.20 4.46 10.81
C LEU A 61 -0.43 4.57 9.49
N ILE A 62 0.45 3.61 9.18
CA ILE A 62 1.18 3.55 7.91
C ILE A 62 0.22 3.40 6.73
N GLN A 63 -0.71 2.43 6.82
CA GLN A 63 -1.71 2.21 5.77
C GLN A 63 -2.62 3.44 5.58
N GLY A 64 -3.11 4.02 6.68
CA GLY A 64 -3.94 5.23 6.61
C GLY A 64 -3.22 6.44 6.03
N TYR A 65 -1.93 6.61 6.35
CA TYR A 65 -1.11 7.65 5.76
C TYR A 65 -0.90 7.42 4.25
N GLN A 66 -0.81 6.17 3.82
CA GLN A 66 -0.78 5.79 2.40
C GLN A 66 -2.07 6.24 1.69
N LEU A 67 -3.25 5.94 2.25
CA LEU A 67 -4.53 6.40 1.69
C LEU A 67 -4.58 7.92 1.56
N ARG A 68 -4.13 8.60 2.62
CA ARG A 68 -4.07 10.06 2.66
C ARG A 68 -3.15 10.60 1.57
N ALA A 69 -1.96 10.03 1.38
CA ALA A 69 -1.03 10.44 0.34
C ALA A 69 -1.60 10.25 -1.08
N ILE A 70 -2.34 9.16 -1.29
CA ILE A 70 -3.06 8.92 -2.55
C ILE A 70 -4.07 10.03 -2.78
N GLY A 71 -5.05 10.24 -1.90
CA GLY A 71 -6.11 11.19 -2.25
C GLY A 71 -5.74 12.67 -2.09
N THR A 72 -4.73 13.06 -1.29
CA THR A 72 -4.18 14.42 -1.38
C THR A 72 -3.51 14.66 -2.74
N THR A 73 -2.85 13.64 -3.29
CA THR A 73 -2.29 13.72 -4.65
C THR A 73 -3.39 13.89 -5.69
N ILE A 74 -4.45 13.08 -5.60
CA ILE A 74 -5.63 13.23 -6.46
C ILE A 74 -6.21 14.65 -6.32
N GLY A 75 -6.15 15.24 -5.12
CA GLY A 75 -6.58 16.61 -4.81
C GLY A 75 -5.65 17.71 -5.32
N GLY A 76 -4.56 17.36 -6.01
CA GLY A 76 -3.60 18.30 -6.60
C GLY A 76 -2.46 18.72 -5.67
N GLU A 77 -2.38 18.20 -4.44
CA GLU A 77 -1.30 18.53 -3.51
C GLU A 77 0.03 17.97 -4.02
N MET A 78 1.07 18.80 -4.09
CA MET A 78 2.40 18.40 -4.56
C MET A 78 3.34 17.95 -3.44
N GLU A 79 2.94 18.13 -2.18
CA GLU A 79 3.71 17.73 -1.01
C GLU A 79 3.15 16.50 -0.30
N ALA A 80 4.02 15.73 0.36
CA ALA A 80 3.63 14.66 1.28
C ALA A 80 2.62 15.17 2.34
N PRO A 81 1.59 14.41 2.77
CA PRO A 81 0.55 14.92 3.66
C PRO A 81 1.07 15.31 5.05
N LYS A 82 0.32 16.17 5.74
CA LYS A 82 0.60 16.42 7.17
C LYS A 82 0.19 15.21 8.01
N LEU A 83 1.01 14.87 9.01
CA LEU A 83 0.71 13.84 10.01
C LEU A 83 -0.10 14.46 11.17
N ASN A 84 -1.35 14.81 10.88
CA ASN A 84 -2.37 15.23 11.84
C ASN A 84 -3.52 14.21 11.87
N ASN A 85 -4.54 14.45 12.71
CA ASN A 85 -5.74 13.60 12.79
C ASN A 85 -5.39 12.10 12.85
N TRP A 86 -4.53 11.73 13.81
CA TRP A 86 -4.00 10.37 13.95
C TRP A 86 -5.08 9.31 14.05
N LEU A 87 -6.20 9.61 14.74
CA LEU A 87 -7.33 8.71 14.87
C LEU A 87 -8.01 8.45 13.52
N GLU A 88 -8.22 9.49 12.71
CA GLU A 88 -8.78 9.36 11.35
C GLU A 88 -7.85 8.51 10.48
N MET A 89 -6.55 8.77 10.54
CA MET A 89 -5.52 7.99 9.83
C MET A 89 -5.55 6.51 10.25
N PHE A 90 -5.66 6.23 11.54
CA PHE A 90 -5.78 4.86 12.04
C PHE A 90 -7.04 4.17 11.50
N VAL A 91 -8.19 4.87 11.50
CA VAL A 91 -9.45 4.35 10.95
C VAL A 91 -9.34 4.11 9.44
N ASP A 92 -8.69 5.00 8.70
CA ASP A 92 -8.44 4.79 7.27
C ASP A 92 -7.53 3.59 6.99
N GLY A 93 -6.55 3.34 7.86
CA GLY A 93 -5.74 2.13 7.83
C GLY A 93 -6.58 0.86 8.04
N LEU A 94 -7.54 0.90 8.96
CA LEU A 94 -8.49 -0.20 9.15
C LEU A 94 -9.37 -0.41 7.90
N LYS A 95 -9.81 0.65 7.23
CA LYS A 95 -10.56 0.53 5.97
C LYS A 95 -9.73 -0.16 4.89
N ILE A 96 -8.47 0.24 4.69
CA ILE A 96 -7.57 -0.44 3.74
C ILE A 96 -7.41 -1.91 4.13
N PHE A 97 -7.24 -2.23 5.41
CA PHE A 97 -7.12 -3.60 5.86
C PHE A 97 -8.37 -4.44 5.54
N ILE A 98 -9.57 -3.90 5.77
CA ILE A 98 -10.83 -4.55 5.41
C ILE A 98 -10.91 -4.78 3.89
N VAL A 99 -10.55 -3.79 3.08
CA VAL A 99 -10.48 -3.94 1.61
C VAL A 99 -9.51 -5.06 1.24
N GLY A 100 -8.31 -5.06 1.84
CA GLY A 100 -7.31 -6.11 1.63
C GLY A 100 -7.82 -7.51 1.97
N LEU A 101 -8.57 -7.65 3.07
CA LEU A 101 -9.23 -8.92 3.40
C LEU A 101 -10.23 -9.32 2.32
N VAL A 102 -11.12 -8.42 1.89
CA VAL A 102 -12.13 -8.72 0.86
C VAL A 102 -11.47 -9.17 -0.44
N TYR A 103 -10.44 -8.46 -0.89
CA TYR A 103 -9.66 -8.83 -2.07
C TYR A 103 -8.88 -10.14 -1.90
N GLY A 104 -8.47 -10.46 -0.66
CA GLY A 104 -7.69 -11.64 -0.32
C GLY A 104 -8.50 -12.91 -0.05
N ILE A 105 -9.81 -12.84 0.23
CA ILE A 105 -10.64 -14.00 0.61
C ILE A 105 -10.51 -15.14 -0.42
N VAL A 106 -10.81 -14.86 -1.68
CA VAL A 106 -10.81 -15.89 -2.74
C VAL A 106 -9.41 -16.49 -2.95
N PRO A 107 -8.33 -15.68 -3.16
CA PRO A 107 -6.99 -16.23 -3.26
C PRO A 107 -6.58 -17.07 -2.04
N MET A 108 -6.88 -16.60 -0.82
CA MET A 108 -6.52 -17.32 0.40
C MET A 108 -7.21 -18.68 0.47
N ILE A 109 -8.51 -18.78 0.17
CA ILE A 109 -9.22 -20.07 0.15
C ILE A 109 -8.54 -21.05 -0.82
N VAL A 110 -8.22 -20.60 -2.03
CA VAL A 110 -7.55 -21.44 -3.04
C VAL A 110 -6.15 -21.86 -2.58
N ILE A 111 -5.37 -20.92 -2.03
CA ILE A 111 -4.03 -21.20 -1.52
C ILE A 111 -4.08 -22.20 -0.36
N PHE A 112 -4.95 -22.01 0.62
CA PHE A 112 -5.07 -22.92 1.76
C PHE A 112 -5.54 -24.32 1.34
N ALA A 113 -6.45 -24.42 0.37
CA ALA A 113 -6.82 -25.71 -0.23
C ALA A 113 -5.62 -26.38 -0.89
N GLY A 114 -4.82 -25.62 -1.66
CA GLY A 114 -3.58 -26.10 -2.28
C GLY A 114 -2.54 -26.58 -1.26
N LEU A 115 -2.32 -25.80 -0.18
CA LEU A 115 -1.41 -26.17 0.91
C LEU A 115 -1.88 -27.45 1.61
N GLY A 116 -3.18 -27.56 1.91
CA GLY A 116 -3.76 -28.75 2.52
C GLY A 116 -3.48 -30.00 1.71
N LEU A 117 -3.69 -29.95 0.38
CA LEU A 117 -3.40 -31.07 -0.51
C LEU A 117 -1.90 -31.34 -0.66
N LEU A 118 -1.07 -30.30 -0.64
CA LEU A 118 0.39 -30.43 -0.74
C LEU A 118 1.01 -31.12 0.48
N PHE A 119 0.53 -30.80 1.69
CA PHE A 119 1.11 -31.31 2.93
C PHE A 119 0.41 -32.56 3.47
N ALA A 120 -0.92 -32.68 3.31
CA ALA A 120 -1.69 -33.82 3.81
C ALA A 120 -1.98 -34.89 2.74
N GLY A 121 -1.74 -34.59 1.45
CA GLY A 121 -2.02 -35.51 0.35
C GLY A 121 -0.97 -36.62 0.18
N THR A 122 -1.39 -37.71 -0.47
CA THR A 122 -0.50 -38.76 -1.00
C THR A 122 0.35 -38.21 -2.15
N SER A 123 1.42 -38.91 -2.54
CA SER A 123 2.40 -38.42 -3.53
C SER A 123 1.77 -37.92 -4.84
N SER A 124 0.71 -38.56 -5.35
CA SER A 124 0.00 -38.12 -6.55
C SER A 124 -0.89 -36.89 -6.32
N ILE A 125 -1.52 -36.78 -5.14
CA ILE A 125 -2.39 -35.65 -4.76
C ILE A 125 -1.57 -34.37 -4.52
N ARG A 126 -0.31 -34.50 -4.08
CA ARG A 126 0.59 -33.35 -3.87
C ARG A 126 0.82 -32.53 -5.14
N ILE A 127 0.89 -33.20 -6.30
CA ILE A 127 1.02 -32.53 -7.61
C ILE A 127 -0.20 -31.65 -7.88
N VAL A 128 -1.40 -32.16 -7.60
CA VAL A 128 -2.65 -31.38 -7.72
C VAL A 128 -2.63 -30.18 -6.76
N GLY A 129 -2.17 -30.39 -5.52
CA GLY A 129 -1.98 -29.31 -4.55
C GLY A 129 -1.07 -28.19 -5.08
N ALA A 130 0.05 -28.55 -5.72
CA ALA A 130 0.97 -27.57 -6.33
C ALA A 130 0.30 -26.76 -7.47
N PHE A 131 -0.51 -27.40 -8.32
CA PHE A 131 -1.27 -26.68 -9.36
C PHE A 131 -2.32 -25.74 -8.78
N ILE A 132 -3.02 -26.15 -7.72
CA ILE A 132 -3.99 -25.29 -7.02
C ILE A 132 -3.28 -24.10 -6.37
N LEU A 133 -2.08 -24.28 -5.82
CA LEU A 133 -1.26 -23.17 -5.30
C LEU A 133 -0.89 -22.18 -6.40
N LEU A 134 -0.46 -22.68 -7.57
CA LEU A 134 -0.15 -21.82 -8.72
C LEU A 134 -1.39 -21.01 -9.16
N LEU A 135 -2.55 -21.66 -9.24
CA LEU A 135 -3.81 -20.99 -9.54
C LEU A 135 -4.14 -19.92 -8.48
N GLY A 136 -4.00 -20.25 -7.20
CA GLY A 136 -4.20 -19.31 -6.09
C GLY A 136 -3.27 -18.10 -6.17
N ALA A 137 -2.00 -18.30 -6.54
CA ALA A 137 -1.03 -17.23 -6.76
C ALA A 137 -1.41 -16.33 -7.95
N VAL A 138 -1.90 -16.91 -9.06
CA VAL A 138 -2.40 -16.13 -10.21
C VAL A 138 -3.63 -15.31 -9.83
N ILE A 139 -4.58 -15.89 -9.09
CA ILE A 139 -5.76 -15.17 -8.58
C ILE A 139 -5.32 -14.05 -7.64
N LEU A 140 -4.37 -14.30 -6.73
CA LEU A 140 -3.83 -13.29 -5.82
C LEU A 140 -3.20 -12.11 -6.59
N LEU A 141 -2.44 -12.41 -7.64
CA LEU A 141 -1.83 -11.40 -8.50
C LEU A 141 -2.92 -10.51 -9.13
N ILE A 142 -3.94 -11.13 -9.74
CA ILE A 142 -5.06 -10.39 -10.37
C ILE A 142 -5.80 -9.54 -9.32
N MET A 143 -6.09 -10.09 -8.15
CA MET A 143 -6.78 -9.35 -7.08
C MET A 143 -5.93 -8.19 -6.57
N THR A 144 -4.61 -8.36 -6.44
CA THR A 144 -3.69 -7.27 -6.06
C THR A 144 -3.69 -6.15 -7.10
N LEU A 145 -3.66 -6.49 -8.40
CA LEU A 145 -3.76 -5.50 -9.47
C LEU A 145 -5.06 -4.70 -9.38
N LEU A 146 -6.19 -5.37 -9.15
CA LEU A 146 -7.48 -4.69 -8.99
C LEU A 146 -7.53 -3.86 -7.69
N MET A 147 -6.89 -4.32 -6.61
CA MET A 147 -6.88 -3.64 -5.31
C MET A 147 -6.13 -2.31 -5.37
N ILE A 148 -5.01 -2.23 -6.11
CA ILE A 148 -4.26 -0.98 -6.27
C ILE A 148 -5.16 0.13 -6.82
N MET A 149 -5.90 -0.17 -7.90
CA MET A 149 -6.86 0.76 -8.48
C MET A 149 -8.07 1.01 -7.54
N GLY A 150 -8.55 -0.03 -6.84
CA GLY A 150 -9.63 0.07 -5.87
C GLY A 150 -9.31 1.00 -4.70
N ILE A 151 -8.10 0.94 -4.14
CA ILE A 151 -7.67 1.85 -3.07
C ILE A 151 -7.63 3.29 -3.56
N SER A 152 -7.17 3.55 -4.80
CA SER A 152 -7.25 4.89 -5.39
C SER A 152 -8.69 5.35 -5.61
N ASN A 153 -9.60 4.45 -6.01
CA ASN A 153 -11.02 4.73 -6.14
C ASN A 153 -11.67 5.08 -4.79
N MET A 154 -11.30 4.36 -3.74
CA MET A 154 -11.69 4.65 -2.36
C MET A 154 -11.17 6.01 -1.90
N ALA A 155 -9.92 6.34 -2.22
CA ALA A 155 -9.35 7.64 -1.89
C ALA A 155 -10.06 8.80 -2.61
N TYR A 156 -10.52 8.57 -3.84
CA TYR A 156 -11.28 9.55 -4.62
C TYR A 156 -12.70 9.77 -4.08
N HIS A 157 -13.43 8.70 -3.78
CA HIS A 157 -14.82 8.78 -3.33
C HIS A 157 -15.00 8.96 -1.81
N GLY A 158 -13.98 8.67 -0.99
CA GLY A 158 -14.04 8.78 0.47
C GLY A 158 -14.77 7.64 1.20
N GLU A 159 -15.26 6.64 0.46
CA GLU A 159 -16.11 5.55 0.96
C GLU A 159 -15.47 4.19 0.69
N ILE A 160 -15.55 3.26 1.65
CA ILE A 160 -14.90 1.94 1.55
C ILE A 160 -15.48 1.09 0.42
N GLU A 161 -16.78 1.22 0.17
CA GLU A 161 -17.51 0.51 -0.88
C GLU A 161 -16.98 0.84 -2.27
N ALA A 162 -16.44 2.05 -2.47
CA ALA A 162 -15.84 2.45 -3.74
C ALA A 162 -14.60 1.61 -4.10
N ALA A 163 -13.89 1.08 -3.09
CA ALA A 163 -12.80 0.13 -3.31
C ALA A 163 -13.28 -1.19 -3.90
N LEU A 164 -14.56 -1.54 -3.73
CA LEU A 164 -15.14 -2.84 -4.07
C LEU A 164 -16.01 -2.79 -5.33
N ARG A 165 -16.07 -1.64 -6.02
CA ARG A 165 -16.80 -1.46 -7.29
C ARG A 165 -16.01 -2.10 -8.43
N PHE A 166 -15.91 -3.43 -8.44
CA PHE A 166 -15.09 -4.20 -9.39
C PHE A 166 -15.41 -3.90 -10.86
N GLY A 167 -16.66 -3.56 -11.20
CA GLY A 167 -17.05 -3.14 -12.55
C GLY A 167 -16.33 -1.87 -12.98
N GLU A 168 -16.51 -0.81 -12.20
CA GLU A 168 -15.88 0.50 -12.38
C GLU A 168 -14.34 0.39 -12.41
N ILE A 169 -13.76 -0.37 -11.48
CA ILE A 169 -12.31 -0.58 -11.41
C ILE A 169 -11.77 -1.25 -12.67
N LYS A 170 -12.45 -2.27 -13.19
CA LYS A 170 -12.06 -2.94 -14.43
C LYS A 170 -12.17 -2.02 -15.63
N GLU A 171 -13.19 -1.16 -15.68
CA GLU A 171 -13.37 -0.17 -16.74
C GLU A 171 -12.26 0.90 -16.71
N LYS A 172 -11.93 1.42 -15.53
CA LYS A 172 -10.80 2.34 -15.33
C LYS A 172 -9.47 1.74 -15.79
N ILE A 173 -9.18 0.48 -15.45
CA ILE A 173 -7.97 -0.22 -15.93
C ILE A 173 -8.02 -0.44 -17.45
N LYS A 174 -9.18 -0.80 -18.01
CA LYS A 174 -9.35 -0.94 -19.47
C LYS A 174 -9.11 0.37 -20.21
N LYS A 175 -9.54 1.50 -19.63
CA LYS A 175 -9.33 2.85 -20.20
C LYS A 175 -7.83 3.18 -20.32
N ILE A 176 -7.02 2.84 -19.31
CA ILE A 176 -5.55 2.95 -19.39
C ILE A 176 -4.96 1.95 -20.41
N GLY A 177 -5.59 0.78 -20.49
CA GLY A 177 -5.09 -0.40 -21.16
C GLY A 177 -4.32 -1.30 -20.18
N TRP A 178 -4.72 -2.58 -20.10
CA TRP A 178 -4.14 -3.56 -19.18
C TRP A 178 -2.62 -3.69 -19.29
N LEU A 179 -2.09 -3.71 -20.51
CA LEU A 179 -0.65 -3.80 -20.74
C LEU A 179 0.08 -2.58 -20.16
N ASN A 180 -0.38 -1.38 -20.49
CA ASN A 180 0.21 -0.13 -20.00
C ASN A 180 0.16 -0.07 -18.48
N TYR A 181 -0.99 -0.41 -17.88
CA TYR A 181 -1.17 -0.47 -16.43
C TYR A 181 -0.17 -1.43 -15.77
N ILE A 182 -0.07 -2.67 -16.26
CA ILE A 182 0.84 -3.68 -15.72
C ILE A 182 2.31 -3.24 -15.91
N VAL A 183 2.69 -2.74 -17.08
CA VAL A 183 4.05 -2.27 -17.37
C VAL A 183 4.44 -1.14 -16.40
N MET A 184 3.54 -0.19 -16.16
CA MET A 184 3.80 0.88 -15.20
C MET A 184 4.00 0.33 -13.78
N LEU A 185 3.14 -0.59 -13.33
CA LEU A 185 3.30 -1.22 -12.02
C LEU A 185 4.61 -2.03 -11.91
N LEU A 186 5.05 -2.68 -13.00
CA LEU A 186 6.34 -3.36 -13.06
C LEU A 186 7.51 -2.38 -12.95
N ILE A 187 7.45 -1.23 -13.63
CA ILE A 187 8.48 -0.17 -13.52
C ILE A 187 8.57 0.34 -12.08
N LEU A 188 7.41 0.65 -11.46
CA LEU A 188 7.36 1.08 -10.06
C LEU A 188 7.92 -0.01 -9.13
N GLY A 189 7.51 -1.26 -9.32
CA GLY A 189 7.98 -2.40 -8.55
C GLY A 189 9.49 -2.61 -8.66
N MET A 190 10.05 -2.56 -9.87
CA MET A 190 11.49 -2.69 -10.09
C MET A 190 12.27 -1.56 -9.41
N PHE A 191 11.78 -0.31 -9.49
CA PHE A 191 12.38 0.81 -8.80
C PHE A 191 12.34 0.62 -7.27
N SER A 192 11.22 0.17 -6.72
CA SER A 192 11.10 -0.16 -5.29
C SER A 192 12.00 -1.31 -4.86
N VAL A 193 12.20 -2.34 -5.71
CA VAL A 193 13.14 -3.43 -5.44
C VAL A 193 14.57 -2.91 -5.35
N ILE A 194 15.00 -2.00 -6.24
CA ILE A 194 16.33 -1.39 -6.18
C ILE A 194 16.53 -0.67 -4.84
N LEU A 195 15.57 0.15 -4.41
CA LEU A 195 15.64 0.85 -3.12
C LEU A 195 15.60 -0.10 -1.91
N THR A 196 14.87 -1.20 -2.03
CA THR A 196 14.83 -2.25 -1.00
C THR A 196 16.19 -2.96 -0.88
N VAL A 197 16.84 -3.27 -1.99
CA VAL A 197 18.21 -3.83 -1.99
C VAL A 197 19.20 -2.87 -1.34
N VAL A 198 19.13 -1.57 -1.67
CA VAL A 198 19.95 -0.54 -1.01
C VAL A 198 19.68 -0.50 0.49
N SER A 199 18.41 -0.62 0.90
CA SER A 199 18.04 -0.67 2.32
C SER A 199 18.68 -1.86 3.03
N VAL A 200 18.61 -3.06 2.45
CA VAL A 200 19.23 -4.27 3.01
C VAL A 200 20.74 -4.09 3.21
N LEU A 201 21.44 -3.50 2.22
CA LEU A 201 22.88 -3.23 2.32
C LEU A 201 23.22 -2.26 3.45
N ILE A 202 22.41 -1.21 3.63
CA ILE A 202 22.56 -0.23 4.72
C ILE A 202 22.29 -0.89 6.07
N SER A 203 21.26 -1.74 6.17
CA SER A 203 20.91 -2.46 7.40
C SER A 203 21.97 -3.48 7.85
N LEU A 204 22.99 -3.76 7.04
CA LEU A 204 24.18 -4.52 7.50
C LEU A 204 24.93 -3.80 8.62
N ILE A 205 24.81 -2.47 8.72
CA ILE A 205 25.31 -1.70 9.86
C ILE A 205 24.26 -1.78 10.97
N PRO A 206 24.53 -2.49 12.09
CA PRO A 206 23.53 -2.66 13.13
C PRO A 206 23.09 -1.33 13.73
N ILE A 207 21.80 -1.22 14.07
CA ILE A 207 21.15 -0.05 14.69
C ILE A 207 21.13 1.20 13.78
N LEU A 208 22.29 1.71 13.36
CA LEU A 208 22.39 2.89 12.48
C LEU A 208 21.78 2.63 11.11
N GLY A 209 22.07 1.47 10.52
CA GLY A 209 21.50 1.07 9.24
C GLY A 209 19.98 0.97 9.31
N LEU A 210 19.46 0.32 10.35
CA LEU A 210 18.02 0.22 10.60
C LEU A 210 17.37 1.59 10.80
N ALA A 211 17.97 2.46 11.60
CA ALA A 211 17.44 3.80 11.82
C ALA A 211 17.40 4.59 10.51
N LEU A 212 18.45 4.53 9.70
CA LEU A 212 18.50 5.22 8.41
C LEU A 212 17.44 4.68 7.44
N THR A 213 17.29 3.37 7.31
CA THR A 213 16.29 2.77 6.40
C THR A 213 14.86 3.11 6.82
N CYS A 214 14.54 3.00 8.11
CA CYS A 214 13.20 3.30 8.63
C CYS A 214 12.85 4.78 8.55
N LEU A 215 13.82 5.67 8.76
CA LEU A 215 13.58 7.11 8.76
C LEU A 215 13.56 7.72 7.34
N THR A 216 14.19 7.06 6.37
CA THR A 216 14.36 7.65 5.02
C THR A 216 13.86 6.75 3.89
N ILE A 217 14.41 5.56 3.71
CA ILE A 217 14.18 4.78 2.48
C ILE A 217 12.79 4.13 2.46
N GLU A 218 12.37 3.50 3.56
CA GLU A 218 11.03 2.91 3.66
C GLU A 218 9.92 3.95 3.48
N PRO A 219 9.89 5.07 4.25
CA PRO A 219 8.87 6.09 4.05
C PRO A 219 8.96 6.74 2.66
N TYR A 220 10.14 6.79 2.06
CA TYR A 220 10.33 7.24 0.68
C TYR A 220 9.60 6.32 -0.30
N ILE A 221 9.82 5.00 -0.23
CA ILE A 221 9.17 4.01 -1.11
C ILE A 221 7.65 4.11 -0.96
N PHE A 222 7.14 4.20 0.27
CA PHE A 222 5.71 4.31 0.54
C PHE A 222 5.08 5.54 -0.12
N LEU A 223 5.68 6.72 0.06
CA LEU A 223 5.18 7.96 -0.54
C LEU A 223 5.32 7.96 -2.07
N PHE A 224 6.41 7.40 -2.59
CA PHE A 224 6.65 7.22 -4.02
C PHE A 224 5.55 6.39 -4.68
N ILE A 225 5.24 5.22 -4.10
CA ILE A 225 4.19 4.33 -4.60
C ILE A 225 2.82 5.02 -4.51
N SER A 226 2.53 5.67 -3.37
CA SER A 226 1.27 6.38 -3.16
C SER A 226 1.02 7.46 -4.22
N ARG A 227 2.06 8.25 -4.52
CA ARG A 227 2.00 9.26 -5.57
C ARG A 227 1.73 8.63 -6.93
N ALA A 228 2.45 7.57 -7.26
CA ALA A 228 2.30 6.90 -8.54
C ALA A 228 0.90 6.29 -8.72
N TYR A 229 0.36 5.64 -7.70
CA TYR A 229 -0.99 5.06 -7.74
C TYR A 229 -2.08 6.11 -7.95
N ALA A 230 -1.94 7.27 -7.32
CA ALA A 230 -2.86 8.37 -7.52
C ALA A 230 -2.75 8.98 -8.93
N LEU A 231 -1.54 9.16 -9.46
CA LEU A 231 -1.34 9.66 -10.83
C LEU A 231 -1.86 8.69 -11.90
N ILE A 232 -1.64 7.38 -11.72
CA ILE A 232 -2.23 6.35 -12.60
C ILE A 232 -3.75 6.41 -12.54
N TYR A 233 -4.34 6.62 -11.36
CA TYR A 233 -5.78 6.77 -11.21
C TYR A 233 -6.31 8.03 -11.93
N LEU A 234 -5.61 9.16 -11.83
CA LEU A 234 -6.01 10.42 -12.47
C LEU A 234 -6.12 10.32 -14.01
N GLU A 235 -5.27 9.51 -14.65
CA GLU A 235 -5.37 9.20 -16.10
C GLU A 235 -6.73 8.58 -16.49
N THR A 236 -7.48 8.05 -15.52
CA THR A 236 -8.82 7.49 -15.75
C THR A 236 -9.93 8.52 -15.60
N VAL A 237 -9.67 9.62 -14.89
CA VAL A 237 -10.63 10.68 -14.56
C VAL A 237 -10.49 11.89 -15.50
N GLU A 238 -9.33 12.07 -16.14
CA GLU A 238 -9.01 13.21 -17.02
C GLU A 238 -9.92 13.38 -18.26
N ASP A 239 -10.88 12.46 -18.54
CA ASP A 239 -11.88 12.62 -19.62
C ASP A 239 -13.34 12.67 -19.16
N GLU A 240 -13.66 12.83 -17.87
CA GLU A 240 -15.05 12.99 -17.43
C GLU A 240 -15.52 14.46 -17.60
N PRO A 241 -16.49 14.75 -18.49
CA PRO A 241 -17.05 16.09 -18.60
C PRO A 241 -18.08 16.27 -17.48
N GLY A 242 -17.67 16.81 -16.32
CA GLY A 242 -18.69 17.29 -15.37
C GLY A 242 -18.30 17.65 -13.94
N GLU A 243 -17.34 17.01 -13.29
CA GLU A 243 -16.99 17.34 -11.89
C GLU A 243 -15.57 17.94 -11.81
N PRO A 244 -15.43 19.25 -11.56
CA PRO A 244 -14.11 19.84 -11.33
C PRO A 244 -13.46 19.19 -10.10
N LEU A 245 -12.12 19.04 -10.12
CA LEU A 245 -11.26 18.55 -9.02
C LEU A 245 -11.52 19.25 -7.66
N THR A 246 -12.30 20.32 -7.66
CA THR A 246 -12.79 21.07 -6.50
C THR A 246 -13.94 20.40 -5.74
N GLU A 247 -14.67 19.43 -6.32
CA GLU A 247 -15.77 18.70 -5.65
C GLU A 247 -15.37 17.30 -5.15
N MET A 248 -14.22 17.18 -4.47
CA MET A 248 -13.93 15.97 -3.70
C MET A 248 -14.92 15.84 -2.54
N LYS A 249 -15.95 15.02 -2.73
CA LYS A 249 -16.87 14.64 -1.65
C LYS A 249 -16.11 13.79 -0.63
N ASN A 250 -15.93 14.33 0.57
CA ASN A 250 -15.52 13.62 1.79
C ASN A 250 -14.12 12.95 1.79
N PHE A 251 -13.06 13.73 1.53
CA PHE A 251 -11.69 13.23 1.67
C PHE A 251 -11.26 13.02 3.15
N PRO A 252 -10.59 11.90 3.50
CA PRO A 252 -10.00 11.71 4.83
C PRO A 252 -8.80 12.65 5.08
N GLY A 253 -8.96 13.62 5.98
CA GLY A 253 -7.95 14.64 6.30
C GLY A 253 -8.11 15.99 5.59
N ARG A 254 -9.15 16.20 4.78
CA ARG A 254 -9.55 17.54 4.25
C ARG A 254 -10.74 18.13 5.02
N LYS A 255 -10.85 17.86 6.32
CA LYS A 255 -11.55 18.80 7.18
C LYS A 255 -10.65 20.01 7.35
N THR A 256 -10.73 20.96 6.43
CA THR A 256 -10.44 22.35 6.77
C THR A 256 -11.31 22.65 7.97
N ASN A 257 -10.71 22.97 9.12
CA ASN A 257 -11.46 23.45 10.26
C ASN A 257 -12.36 24.60 9.76
N PRO A 258 -13.70 24.52 9.87
CA PRO A 258 -14.47 25.73 9.83
C PRO A 258 -14.23 26.39 11.20
N ASN A 259 -13.50 27.50 11.16
CA ASN A 259 -13.11 28.41 12.26
C ASN A 259 -11.70 28.20 12.81
#